data_AF-A0A1M7PU33-F1
#
_entry.id   AF-A0A1M7PU33-F1
#
_cell.length_a   1.000
_cell.length_b   1.000
_cell.length_c   1.000
_cell.angle_alpha   90.00
_cell.angle_beta   90.00
_cell.angle_gamma   90.00
#
_symmetry.space_group_name_H-M   'P 1'
#
loop_
_entity.id
_entity.type
_entity.pdbx_description
1 polymer ?
#
loop_
_entity_poly.entity_id
_entity_poly.type
_entity_poly.pdbx_seq_one_letter_code
_entity_poly.pdbx_strand_id
1 'polypeptide(L)'
;MEHEEGTFLPGHSVMTSWSSGTRKQSSYRIKFKKNFKRGDDSLITSCFVSDAFIENYKLKNLMAVRLSKIAEKDKPTAFVFLYGQPAIRTSNERDYANFDLKNLDMIDVNYDCPLPPRYDT
;
A
#
# COMPACT_ATOMS: atom_id res chain seq x y z
N MET A 1 -22.20 6.91 19.39
CA MET A 1 -21.86 5.53 19.02
C MET A 1 -21.16 5.64 17.68
N GLU A 2 -19.83 5.73 17.70
CA GLU A 2 -19.04 5.92 16.48
C GLU A 2 -19.09 4.62 15.69
N HIS A 3 -19.66 4.67 14.48
CA HIS A 3 -19.56 3.56 13.54
C HIS A 3 -18.10 3.49 13.07
N GLU A 4 -17.35 2.52 13.55
CA GLU A 4 -16.10 2.13 12.89
C GLU A 4 -16.46 1.59 11.50
N GLU A 5 -16.42 2.45 10.49
CA GLU A 5 -16.39 2.05 9.10
C GLU A 5 -15.12 1.20 8.90
N GLY A 6 -15.28 -0.11 9.03
CA GLY A 6 -14.25 -1.06 8.65
C GLY A 6 -13.92 -0.86 7.18
N THR A 7 -12.64 -0.72 6.85
CA THR A 7 -12.22 -0.69 5.45
C THR A 7 -12.41 -2.09 4.88
N PHE A 8 -13.51 -2.32 4.16
CA PHE A 8 -13.76 -3.60 3.49
C PHE A 8 -12.78 -3.78 2.34
N LEU A 9 -12.41 -5.02 2.04
CA LEU A 9 -11.70 -5.31 0.79
C LEU A 9 -12.50 -4.71 -0.37
N PRO A 10 -11.90 -3.85 -1.20
CA PRO A 10 -12.66 -3.17 -2.23
C PRO A 10 -13.12 -4.18 -3.27
N GLY A 11 -14.42 -4.19 -3.59
CA GLY A 11 -14.96 -4.88 -4.76
C GLY A 11 -14.58 -4.22 -6.10
N HIS A 12 -13.88 -3.08 -6.03
CA HIS A 12 -13.53 -2.20 -7.13
C HIS A 12 -12.01 -2.04 -7.19
N SER A 13 -11.49 -1.76 -8.37
CA SER A 13 -10.05 -1.82 -8.67
C SER A 13 -9.22 -0.65 -8.14
N VAL A 14 -9.70 0.21 -7.23
CA VAL A 14 -8.93 1.38 -6.74
C VAL A 14 -9.03 1.50 -5.23
N MET A 15 -7.89 1.66 -4.55
CA MET A 15 -7.82 1.76 -3.10
C MET A 15 -6.89 2.88 -2.67
N THR A 16 -7.34 3.70 -1.72
CA THR A 16 -6.58 4.82 -1.15
C THR A 16 -6.35 4.60 0.34
N SER A 17 -5.11 4.61 0.80
CA SER A 17 -4.87 4.57 2.25
C SER A 17 -3.55 5.19 2.69
N TRP A 18 -3.52 5.47 4.00
CA TRP A 18 -2.29 5.56 4.77
C TRP A 18 -1.62 4.20 4.90
N SER A 19 -0.34 4.16 4.59
CA SER A 19 0.48 2.96 4.67
C SER A 19 1.85 3.26 5.25
N SER A 20 2.53 2.22 5.75
CA SER A 20 3.94 2.30 6.09
C SER A 20 4.81 1.60 5.06
N GLY A 21 5.83 2.30 4.59
CA GLY A 21 6.83 1.79 3.65
C GLY A 21 8.06 1.29 4.42
N THR A 22 8.44 0.03 4.23
CA THR A 22 9.68 -0.53 4.81
C THR A 22 10.49 -1.25 3.75
N ARG A 23 11.82 -1.12 3.81
CA ARG A 23 12.73 -1.83 2.93
C ARG A 23 12.87 -3.29 3.38
N LYS A 24 12.71 -4.24 2.47
CA LYS A 24 12.84 -5.69 2.70
C LYS A 24 13.61 -6.32 1.55
N GLN A 25 14.90 -6.60 1.78
CA GLN A 25 15.81 -7.20 0.79
C GLN A 25 15.75 -6.44 -0.55
N SER A 26 15.19 -7.07 -1.60
CA SER A 26 15.04 -6.54 -2.96
C SER A 26 13.66 -5.94 -3.27
N SER A 27 12.94 -5.49 -2.23
CA SER A 27 11.62 -4.90 -2.37
C SER A 27 11.33 -3.83 -1.31
N TYR A 28 10.41 -2.93 -1.64
CA TYR A 28 9.70 -2.12 -0.67
C TYR A 28 8.38 -2.80 -0.34
N ARG A 29 8.13 -3.02 0.95
CA ARG A 29 6.83 -3.47 1.45
C ARG A 29 6.03 -2.26 1.89
N ILE A 30 4.83 -2.13 1.35
CA ILE A 30 3.84 -1.15 1.76
C ILE A 30 2.76 -1.89 2.56
N LYS A 31 2.65 -1.57 3.85
CA LYS A 31 1.64 -2.16 4.75
C LYS A 31 0.57 -1.13 5.07
N PHE A 32 -0.68 -1.51 4.93
CA PHE A 32 -1.83 -0.65 5.23
C PHE A 32 -1.96 -0.48 6.75
N LYS A 33 -2.23 0.75 7.23
CA LYS A 33 -2.38 1.01 8.67
C LYS A 33 -3.60 0.31 9.27
N LYS A 34 -4.71 0.32 8.52
CA LYS A 34 -5.93 -0.41 8.85
C LYS A 34 -5.92 -1.76 8.15
N ASN A 35 -6.30 -2.80 8.89
CA ASN A 35 -6.59 -4.10 8.29
C ASN A 35 -7.88 -4.03 7.50
N PHE A 36 -7.97 -4.86 6.47
CA PHE A 36 -9.16 -4.93 5.64
C PHE A 36 -10.05 -6.07 6.11
N LYS A 37 -11.37 -5.85 6.08
CA LYS A 37 -12.34 -6.87 6.48
C LYS A 37 -12.71 -7.78 5.31
N ARG A 38 -12.79 -9.09 5.58
CA ARG A 38 -13.40 -10.13 4.74
C ARG A 38 -14.37 -10.93 5.61
N GLY A 39 -15.66 -10.59 5.56
CA GLY A 39 -16.60 -11.10 6.57
C GLY A 39 -16.18 -10.62 7.97
N ASP A 40 -16.07 -11.56 8.91
CA ASP A 40 -15.61 -11.29 10.28
C ASP A 40 -14.07 -11.25 10.41
N ASP A 41 -13.34 -11.67 9.37
CA ASP A 41 -11.89 -11.75 9.40
C ASP A 41 -11.24 -10.38 9.14
N SER A 42 -10.19 -10.09 9.93
CA SER A 42 -9.35 -8.91 9.81
C SER A 42 -8.02 -9.27 9.14
N LEU A 43 -7.85 -8.83 7.90
CA LEU A 43 -6.72 -9.20 7.05
C LEU A 43 -5.64 -8.12 7.06
N ILE A 44 -4.42 -8.53 7.40
CA ILE A 44 -3.25 -7.69 7.17
C ILE A 44 -3.11 -7.52 5.67
N THR A 45 -3.15 -6.27 5.23
CA THR A 45 -3.10 -5.92 3.81
C THR A 45 -1.76 -5.31 3.46
N SER A 46 -1.16 -5.76 2.35
CA SER A 46 0.11 -5.22 1.87
C SER A 46 0.25 -5.28 0.35
N CYS A 47 1.18 -4.48 -0.17
CA CYS A 47 1.72 -4.68 -1.51
C CYS A 47 3.25 -4.64 -1.47
N PHE A 48 3.88 -5.24 -2.48
CA PHE A 48 5.33 -5.28 -2.61
C PHE A 48 5.74 -4.64 -3.93
N VAL A 49 6.64 -3.66 -3.86
CA VAL A 49 7.26 -3.04 -5.02
C VAL A 49 8.68 -3.60 -5.12
N SER A 50 8.91 -4.51 -6.06
CA SER A 50 10.25 -5.10 -6.27
C SER A 50 11.19 -4.10 -6.95
N ASP A 51 12.49 -4.26 -6.70
CA ASP A 51 13.52 -3.45 -7.39
C ASP A 51 13.46 -3.65 -8.90
N ALA A 52 13.18 -4.86 -9.35
CA ALA A 52 13.03 -5.18 -10.77
C ALA A 52 11.92 -4.32 -11.43
N PHE A 53 10.81 -4.03 -10.73
CA PHE A 53 9.80 -3.12 -11.27
C PHE A 53 10.30 -1.69 -11.35
N ILE A 54 11.05 -1.23 -10.35
CA ILE A 54 11.64 0.10 -10.33
C ILE A 54 12.65 0.26 -11.46
N GLU A 55 13.59 -0.67 -11.60
CA GLU A 55 14.69 -0.61 -12.58
C GLU A 55 14.19 -0.60 -14.03
N ASN A 56 13.13 -1.35 -14.32
CA ASN A 56 12.56 -1.49 -15.66
C ASN A 56 11.56 -0.38 -16.03
N TYR A 57 11.26 0.55 -15.12
CA TYR A 57 10.27 1.59 -15.36
C TYR A 57 10.86 2.85 -15.99
N LYS A 58 10.16 3.43 -16.98
CA LYS A 58 10.64 4.62 -17.71
C LYS A 58 10.86 5.83 -16.79
N LEU A 59 10.08 5.95 -15.72
CA LEU A 59 10.21 7.00 -14.70
C LEU A 59 10.78 6.46 -13.37
N LYS A 60 11.72 5.51 -13.45
CA LYS A 60 12.35 4.85 -12.29
C LYS A 60 12.78 5.80 -11.19
N ASN A 61 13.34 6.96 -11.56
CA ASN A 61 13.87 7.94 -10.60
C ASN A 61 12.76 8.51 -9.71
N LEU A 62 11.55 8.74 -10.23
CA LEU A 62 10.48 9.33 -9.44
C LEU A 62 9.98 8.38 -8.36
N MET A 63 9.62 7.14 -8.75
CA MET A 63 9.12 6.14 -7.81
C MET A 63 10.18 5.76 -6.77
N ALA A 64 11.44 5.56 -7.20
CA ALA A 64 12.56 5.26 -6.31
C ALA A 64 12.79 6.37 -5.27
N VAL A 65 12.82 7.64 -5.72
CA VAL A 65 13.01 8.79 -4.83
C VAL A 65 11.88 8.89 -3.81
N ARG A 66 10.62 8.72 -4.24
CA ARG A 66 9.47 8.78 -3.32
C ARG A 66 9.54 7.69 -2.26
N LEU A 67 9.79 6.43 -2.67
CA LEU A 67 9.90 5.30 -1.74
C LEU A 67 11.09 5.44 -0.78
N SER A 68 12.24 5.93 -1.25
CA SER A 68 13.41 6.20 -0.40
C SER A 68 13.10 7.25 0.66
N LYS A 69 12.55 8.40 0.23
CA LYS A 69 12.14 9.48 1.14
C LYS A 69 11.14 9.02 2.20
N ILE A 70 10.22 8.12 1.85
CA ILE A 70 9.27 7.54 2.82
C ILE A 70 10.02 6.66 3.82
N ALA A 71 10.87 5.76 3.33
CA ALA A 71 11.59 4.81 4.17
C ALA A 71 12.58 5.47 5.14
N GLU A 72 13.10 6.66 4.81
CA GLU A 72 14.03 7.43 5.63
C GLU A 72 13.34 8.26 6.75
N LYS A 73 12.01 8.39 6.74
CA LYS A 73 11.27 9.10 7.81
C LYS A 73 11.24 8.26 9.09
N ASP A 74 11.37 8.92 10.25
CA ASP A 74 11.20 8.31 11.59
C ASP A 74 9.84 7.57 11.72
N LYS A 75 8.80 8.15 11.10
CA LYS A 75 7.49 7.51 10.90
C LYS A 75 7.23 7.35 9.40
N PRO A 76 7.63 6.23 8.78
CA PRO A 76 7.62 6.07 7.32
C PRO A 76 6.18 5.89 6.85
N THR A 77 5.52 7.00 6.54
CA THR A 77 4.10 7.04 6.22
C THR A 77 3.90 7.59 4.82
N ALA A 78 2.97 7.00 4.06
CA ALA A 78 2.66 7.40 2.70
C ALA A 78 1.17 7.29 2.39
N PHE A 79 0.72 8.12 1.45
CA PHE A 79 -0.54 7.96 0.75
C PHE A 79 -0.30 7.08 -0.46
N VAL A 80 -1.09 6.01 -0.57
CA VAL A 80 -0.95 5.05 -1.65
C VAL A 80 -2.28 4.87 -2.35
N PHE A 81 -2.23 4.98 -3.67
CA PHE A 81 -3.28 4.56 -4.59
C PHE A 81 -2.85 3.24 -5.22
N LEU A 82 -3.63 2.19 -5.02
CA LEU A 82 -3.42 0.89 -5.66
C LEU A 82 -4.53 0.60 -6.64
N TYR A 83 -4.12 0.15 -7.84
CA TYR A 83 -5.02 -0.32 -8.86
C TYR A 83 -4.99 -1.84 -8.95
N GLY A 84 -6.11 -2.49 -8.66
CA GLY A 84 -6.26 -3.95 -8.74
C GLY A 84 -7.08 -4.53 -7.60
N GLN A 85 -7.21 -5.85 -7.61
CA GLN A 85 -7.84 -6.61 -6.52
C GLN A 85 -6.75 -7.35 -5.73
N PRO A 86 -6.86 -7.40 -4.39
CA PRO A 86 -5.93 -8.17 -3.59
C PRO A 86 -6.20 -9.67 -3.73
N ALA A 87 -5.13 -10.44 -3.85
CA ALA A 87 -5.17 -11.90 -3.70
C ALA A 87 -5.11 -12.26 -2.22
N ILE A 88 -5.94 -13.22 -1.81
CA ILE A 88 -5.83 -13.82 -0.48
C ILE A 88 -4.69 -14.82 -0.49
N ARG A 89 -3.81 -14.73 0.50
CA ARG A 89 -2.72 -15.68 0.72
C ARG A 89 -2.72 -16.14 2.16
N THR A 90 -2.52 -17.43 2.37
CA THR A 90 -2.40 -18.02 3.71
C THR A 90 -0.93 -18.34 3.99
N SER A 91 -0.43 -17.93 5.15
CA SER A 91 0.92 -18.25 5.61
C SER A 91 0.96 -18.33 7.13
N ASN A 92 1.60 -19.36 7.68
CA ASN A 92 1.64 -19.63 9.12
C ASN A 92 0.23 -19.55 9.76
N GLU A 93 -0.75 -20.23 9.14
CA GLU A 93 -2.14 -20.30 9.61
C GLU A 93 -2.88 -18.95 9.68
N ARG A 94 -2.34 -17.90 9.04
CA ARG A 94 -2.97 -16.59 8.96
C ARG A 94 -3.23 -16.20 7.51
N ASP A 95 -4.41 -15.64 7.26
CA ASP A 95 -4.77 -15.04 5.99
C ASP A 95 -4.28 -13.60 5.88
N TYR A 96 -3.82 -13.25 4.68
CA TYR A 96 -3.34 -11.93 4.29
C TYR A 96 -4.01 -11.52 2.98
N ALA A 97 -4.19 -10.23 2.78
CA ALA A 97 -4.61 -9.66 1.51
C ALA A 97 -3.41 -8.97 0.85
N ASN A 98 -2.94 -9.51 -0.27
CA ASN A 98 -1.79 -8.96 -0.98
C ASN A 98 -2.20 -8.41 -2.34
N PHE A 99 -1.84 -7.16 -2.62
CA PHE A 99 -1.92 -6.61 -3.96
C PHE A 99 -0.68 -7.04 -4.73
N ASP A 100 -0.91 -7.84 -5.77
CA ASP A 100 0.13 -8.27 -6.71
C ASP A 100 0.27 -7.22 -7.82
N LEU A 101 1.33 -6.42 -7.74
CA LEU A 101 1.65 -5.43 -8.76
C LEU A 101 2.22 -6.12 -10.00
N LYS A 102 1.69 -5.80 -11.18
CA LYS A 102 2.25 -6.29 -12.46
C LYS A 102 3.22 -5.29 -13.09
N ASN A 103 3.06 -4.01 -12.77
CA ASN A 103 3.91 -2.90 -13.18
C ASN A 103 3.70 -1.71 -12.23
N LEU A 104 4.47 -0.63 -12.41
CA LEU A 104 4.37 0.57 -11.58
C LEU A 104 3.18 1.47 -11.93
N ASP A 105 2.49 1.27 -13.05
CA ASP A 105 1.27 2.05 -13.37
C ASP A 105 0.10 1.64 -12.47
N MET A 106 0.19 0.48 -11.80
CA MET A 106 -0.79 0.00 -10.84
C MET A 106 -0.64 0.61 -9.45
N ILE A 107 0.35 1.49 -9.23
CA ILE A 107 0.56 2.12 -7.93
C ILE A 107 0.99 3.58 -8.08
N ASP A 108 0.35 4.46 -7.32
CA ASP A 108 0.89 5.78 -7.04
C ASP A 108 1.16 5.90 -5.54
N VAL A 109 2.34 6.42 -5.22
CA VAL A 109 2.81 6.60 -3.84
C VAL A 109 3.19 8.05 -3.68
N ASN A 110 2.67 8.70 -2.63
CA ASN A 110 2.98 10.08 -2.28
C ASN A 110 3.38 10.16 -0.80
N TYR A 111 4.50 10.83 -0.54
CA TYR A 111 5.01 11.05 0.81
C TYR A 111 4.39 12.26 1.51
N ASP A 112 3.71 13.11 0.73
CA ASP A 112 2.86 14.22 1.17
C ASP A 112 1.39 13.84 0.96
N CYS A 113 0.49 14.42 1.75
CA CYS A 113 -0.95 14.27 1.53
C CYS A 113 -1.33 14.92 0.19
N PRO A 114 -1.77 14.15 -0.82
CA PRO A 114 -2.18 14.71 -2.10
C PRO A 114 -3.59 15.32 -2.04
N LEU A 115 -4.29 15.15 -0.91
CA LEU A 115 -5.62 15.70 -0.70
C LEU A 115 -5.52 17.12 -0.14
N PRO A 116 -6.51 17.99 -0.41
CA PRO A 116 -6.58 19.31 0.20
C PRO A 116 -6.51 19.22 1.73
N PRO A 117 -5.93 20.22 2.43
CA PRO A 117 -5.72 20.19 3.89
C PRO A 117 -6.97 19.88 4.72
N ARG A 118 -8.17 20.16 4.19
CA ARG A 118 -9.44 19.82 4.83
C ARG A 118 -9.71 18.31 4.99
N TYR A 119 -8.91 17.46 4.36
CA TYR A 119 -8.97 15.99 4.47
C TYR A 119 -7.72 15.40 5.13
N ASP A 120 -6.83 16.25 5.66
CA ASP A 120 -5.66 15.85 6.44
C ASP A 120 -6.10 15.62 7.90
N THR A 121 -6.81 14.51 8.13
CA THR A 121 -7.28 14.06 9.46
C THR A 121 -6.41 12.93 10.00
#